data_AF-A0A927C7G5-F1
#
_entry.id   AF-A0A927C7G5-F1
#
_cell.length_a   1.000
_cell.length_b   1.000
_cell.length_c   1.000
_cell.angle_alpha   90.00
_cell.angle_beta   90.00
_cell.angle_gamma   90.00
#
_symmetry.space_group_name_H-M   'P 1'
#
loop_
_entity.id
_entity.type
_entity.pdbx_description
1 polymer ?
#
loop_
_entity_poly.entity_id
_entity_poly.type
_entity_poly.pdbx_seq_one_letter_code
_entity_poly.pdbx_strand_id
1 'polypeptide(L)'
;MIIENAGIKGLKSDLAHLDGASEKLGFVRWQWEYYRATYDLKLEDKANKVDYFLRINTRAVEGKLESPYAILVIEDTYLGRGTFPHGLDYDSPVPDQIVKVANQKLAELKKQLSE
;
A
#
# COMPACT_ATOMS: atom_id res chain seq x y z
N MET A 1 8.98 1.26 8.76
CA MET A 1 8.24 2.20 9.60
C MET A 1 6.75 1.99 9.35
N ILE A 2 5.93 1.94 10.40
CA ILE A 2 4.46 1.97 10.25
C ILE A 2 4.05 3.43 10.02
N ILE A 3 3.22 3.69 9.01
CA ILE A 3 2.61 5.00 8.80
C ILE A 3 1.27 5.01 9.55
N GLU A 4 1.27 5.50 10.78
CA GLU A 4 0.06 5.51 11.62
C GLU A 4 -1.00 6.53 11.16
N ASN A 5 -0.57 7.64 10.53
CA ASN A 5 -1.42 8.82 10.30
C ASN A 5 -1.93 8.98 8.86
N ALA A 6 -1.97 7.91 8.08
CA ALA A 6 -2.48 7.96 6.70
C ALA A 6 -4.01 8.13 6.62
N GLY A 7 -4.73 7.87 7.72
CA GLY A 7 -6.19 8.01 7.79
C GLY A 7 -6.97 7.05 6.88
N ILE A 8 -6.32 6.00 6.37
CA ILE A 8 -6.95 4.95 5.53
C ILE A 8 -7.16 3.62 6.28
N LYS A 9 -6.51 3.44 7.42
CA LYS A 9 -6.68 2.24 8.25
C LYS A 9 -8.14 2.08 8.66
N GLY A 10 -8.67 0.89 8.48
CA GLY A 10 -10.07 0.54 8.75
C GLY A 10 -11.05 0.87 7.63
N LEU A 11 -10.62 1.55 6.55
CA LEU A 11 -11.49 1.72 5.38
C LEU A 11 -11.80 0.37 4.75
N LYS A 12 -13.04 0.22 4.30
CA LYS A 12 -13.52 -0.96 3.60
C LYS A 12 -13.86 -0.62 2.17
N SER A 13 -13.54 -1.52 1.25
CA SER A 13 -13.94 -1.44 -0.16
C SER A 13 -14.06 -2.84 -0.73
N ASP A 14 -14.81 -3.00 -1.80
CA ASP A 14 -14.77 -4.23 -2.60
C ASP A 14 -13.42 -4.36 -3.34
N LEU A 15 -13.05 -5.59 -3.68
CA LEU A 15 -11.77 -5.91 -4.31
C LEU A 15 -11.58 -5.18 -5.64
N ALA A 16 -12.60 -5.14 -6.49
CA ALA A 16 -12.48 -4.52 -7.81
C ALA A 16 -12.25 -3.02 -7.71
N HIS A 17 -12.97 -2.34 -6.81
CA HIS A 17 -12.76 -0.93 -6.57
C HIS A 17 -11.37 -0.65 -5.99
N LEU A 18 -10.94 -1.44 -5.00
CA LEU A 18 -9.61 -1.30 -4.39
C LEU A 18 -8.47 -1.56 -5.38
N ASP A 19 -8.57 -2.61 -6.18
CA ASP A 19 -7.60 -2.93 -7.24
C ASP A 19 -7.55 -1.79 -8.27
N GLY A 20 -8.70 -1.33 -8.78
CA GLY A 20 -8.74 -0.25 -9.77
C GLY A 20 -8.25 1.10 -9.25
N ALA A 21 -8.55 1.46 -8.01
CA ALA A 21 -8.09 2.71 -7.40
C ALA A 21 -6.58 2.68 -7.11
N SER A 22 -6.08 1.54 -6.62
CA SER A 22 -4.67 1.37 -6.30
C SER A 22 -3.80 1.31 -7.56
N GLU A 23 -4.24 0.62 -8.62
CA GLU A 23 -3.53 0.53 -9.90
C GLU A 23 -3.36 1.92 -10.55
N LYS A 24 -4.40 2.76 -10.56
CA LYS A 24 -4.34 4.15 -11.07
C LYS A 24 -3.27 5.00 -10.35
N LEU A 25 -2.94 4.66 -9.11
CA LEU A 25 -1.94 5.34 -8.30
C LEU A 25 -0.56 4.71 -8.40
N GLY A 26 -0.42 3.62 -9.17
CA GLY A 26 0.84 2.92 -9.43
C GLY A 26 1.16 1.82 -8.42
N PHE A 27 0.22 1.45 -7.55
CA PHE A 27 0.40 0.30 -6.68
C PHE A 27 0.28 -0.99 -7.49
N VAL A 28 1.06 -1.99 -7.09
CA VAL A 28 1.01 -3.33 -7.68
C VAL A 28 0.65 -4.32 -6.58
N ARG A 29 -0.38 -5.13 -6.83
CA ARG A 29 -0.74 -6.23 -5.95
C ARG A 29 0.16 -7.43 -6.25
N TRP A 30 1.11 -7.68 -5.37
CA TRP A 30 1.93 -8.89 -5.39
C TRP A 30 1.38 -9.87 -4.36
N GLN A 31 1.36 -11.16 -4.71
CA GLN A 31 0.94 -12.32 -3.91
C GLN A 31 -0.42 -12.91 -4.30
N TRP A 32 -0.42 -14.25 -4.38
CA TRP A 32 -1.61 -15.08 -4.59
C TRP A 32 -2.03 -15.64 -3.24
N GLU A 33 -2.98 -14.97 -2.60
CA GLU A 33 -3.55 -15.40 -1.33
C GLU A 33 -5.07 -15.14 -1.36
N TYR A 34 -5.86 -15.93 -0.63
CA TYR A 34 -7.32 -15.92 -0.69
C TYR A 34 -8.01 -14.87 0.19
N TYR A 35 -7.32 -14.34 1.18
CA TYR A 35 -7.83 -13.47 2.24
C TYR A 35 -6.99 -12.22 2.47
N ARG A 36 -5.77 -12.13 1.95
CA ARG A 36 -4.90 -10.97 2.09
C ARG A 36 -4.47 -10.43 0.74
N ALA A 37 -4.75 -9.16 0.49
CA ALA A 37 -4.12 -8.41 -0.58
C ALA A 37 -3.03 -7.51 -0.02
N THR A 38 -1.89 -7.49 -0.69
CA THR A 38 -0.78 -6.60 -0.37
C THR A 38 -0.49 -5.75 -1.60
N TYR A 39 -0.57 -4.44 -1.44
CA TYR A 39 -0.34 -3.48 -2.52
C TYR A 39 0.96 -2.73 -2.27
N ASP A 40 1.90 -2.79 -3.20
CA ASP A 40 3.20 -2.13 -3.09
C ASP A 40 3.35 -1.03 -4.15
N LEU A 41 3.78 0.15 -3.71
CA LEU A 41 4.19 1.25 -4.57
C LEU A 41 5.69 1.50 -4.39
N LYS A 42 6.44 1.43 -5.48
CA LYS A 42 7.88 1.77 -5.50
C LYS A 42 8.05 3.29 -5.54
N LEU A 43 8.87 3.81 -4.63
CA LEU A 43 9.25 5.22 -4.52
C LEU A 43 10.78 5.32 -4.66
N GLU A 44 11.24 5.93 -5.74
CA GLU A 44 12.69 6.02 -6.04
C GLU A 44 13.29 7.31 -5.49
N ASP A 45 14.29 7.19 -4.63
CA ASP A 45 15.20 8.29 -4.31
C ASP A 45 16.38 8.28 -5.28
N LYS A 46 16.24 9.02 -6.37
CA LYS A 46 17.26 9.13 -7.42
C LYS A 46 18.57 9.76 -6.94
N ALA A 47 18.51 10.62 -5.91
CA ALA A 47 19.69 11.29 -5.39
C ALA A 47 20.58 10.31 -4.63
N ASN A 48 19.97 9.47 -3.78
CA ASN A 48 20.68 8.49 -2.97
C ASN A 48 20.78 7.11 -3.64
N LYS A 49 20.13 6.90 -4.79
CA LYS A 49 20.02 5.61 -5.49
C LYS A 49 19.44 4.52 -4.59
N VAL A 50 18.42 4.88 -3.81
CA VAL A 50 17.75 3.98 -2.88
C VAL A 50 16.27 3.90 -3.27
N ASP A 51 15.76 2.67 -3.31
CA ASP A 51 14.35 2.41 -3.52
C ASP A 51 13.65 2.28 -2.17
N TYR A 52 12.45 2.83 -2.08
CA TYR A 52 11.54 2.65 -0.94
C TYR A 52 10.23 2.04 -1.45
N PHE A 53 9.54 1.33 -0.58
CA PHE A 53 8.28 0.67 -0.90
C PHE A 53 7.22 1.05 0.13
N LEU A 54 6.17 1.67 -0.39
CA LEU A 54 4.94 1.92 0.35
C LEU A 54 4.03 0.72 0.19
N ARG A 55 3.82 -0.02 1.28
CA ARG A 55 3.05 -1.24 1.33
C ARG A 55 1.74 -1.03 2.07
N ILE A 56 0.63 -1.44 1.48
CA ILE A 56 -0.69 -1.46 2.12
C ILE A 56 -1.12 -2.91 2.29
N ASN A 57 -1.34 -3.33 3.53
CA ASN A 57 -1.93 -4.63 3.83
C ASN A 57 -3.43 -4.50 3.98
N THR A 58 -4.16 -5.44 3.38
CA THR A 58 -5.60 -5.53 3.53
C THR A 58 -6.02 -6.97 3.82
N ARG A 59 -7.20 -7.12 4.41
CA ARG A 59 -7.77 -8.41 4.75
C ARG A 59 -9.21 -8.50 4.29
N ALA A 60 -9.57 -9.61 3.63
CA ALA A 60 -10.95 -9.94 3.32
C ALA A 60 -11.72 -10.17 4.61
N VAL A 61 -12.78 -9.38 4.82
CA VAL A 61 -13.74 -9.54 5.91
C VAL A 61 -15.00 -10.27 5.42
N GLU A 62 -15.29 -10.20 4.12
CA GLU A 62 -16.38 -10.92 3.48
C GLU A 62 -15.92 -11.46 2.11
N GLY A 63 -16.23 -12.72 1.82
CA GLY A 63 -15.79 -13.37 0.59
C GLY A 63 -14.30 -13.75 0.58
N LYS A 64 -13.75 -13.89 -0.63
CA LYS A 64 -12.36 -14.25 -0.91
C LYS A 64 -11.86 -13.51 -2.14
N LEU A 65 -10.55 -13.35 -2.28
CA LEU A 65 -9.89 -12.61 -3.37
C LEU A 65 -10.09 -13.23 -4.77
N GLU A 66 -10.80 -14.35 -4.88
CA GLU A 66 -11.29 -14.94 -6.13
C GLU A 66 -12.52 -14.18 -6.68
N SER A 67 -13.20 -13.39 -5.85
CA SER A 67 -14.37 -12.59 -6.22
C SER A 67 -14.04 -11.11 -6.24
N PRO A 68 -14.36 -10.37 -7.32
CA PRO A 68 -14.21 -8.92 -7.37
C PRO A 68 -15.07 -8.19 -6.32
N TYR A 69 -16.10 -8.85 -5.78
CA TYR A 69 -17.02 -8.28 -4.78
C TYR A 69 -16.63 -8.60 -3.34
N ALA A 70 -15.49 -9.27 -3.10
CA ALA A 70 -15.02 -9.51 -1.75
C ALA A 70 -14.77 -8.17 -1.05
N ILE A 71 -15.21 -8.04 0.19
CA ILE A 71 -15.00 -6.82 0.98
C ILE A 71 -13.68 -6.96 1.73
N LEU A 72 -12.77 -6.03 1.49
CA LEU A 72 -11.49 -5.95 2.18
C LEU A 72 -11.48 -4.75 3.13
N VAL A 73 -10.80 -4.91 4.27
CA VAL A 73 -10.46 -3.83 5.18
C VAL A 73 -8.98 -3.52 5.06
N ILE A 74 -8.63 -2.24 5.01
CA ILE A 74 -7.24 -1.79 5.10
C ILE A 74 -6.76 -1.93 6.54
N GLU A 75 -5.68 -2.68 6.75
CA GLU A 75 -5.06 -2.87 8.06
C GLU A 75 -3.95 -1.84 8.25
N ASP A 76 -2.69 -2.24 8.06
CA ASP A 76 -1.53 -1.41 8.30
C ASP A 76 -0.84 -1.02 7.00
N THR A 77 -0.28 0.19 7.02
CA THR A 77 0.54 0.74 5.94
C THR A 77 1.97 0.87 6.41
N TYR A 78 2.90 0.37 5.60
CA TYR A 78 4.32 0.31 5.91
C TYR A 78 5.11 1.07 4.87
N LEU A 79 6.17 1.75 5.31
CA LEU A 79 7.18 2.30 4.44
C LEU A 79 8.51 1.64 4.80
N GLY A 80 9.07 0.93 3.83
CA GLY A 80 10.34 0.21 3.98
C GLY A 80 11.33 0.63 2.91
N ARG A 81 12.61 0.59 3.26
CA ARG A 81 13.72 0.75 2.32
C ARG A 81 14.00 -0.59 1.63
N GLY A 82 14.11 -0.58 0.32
CA GLY A 82 14.51 -1.74 -0.48
C GLY A 82 15.93 -2.16 -0.17
N THR A 83 16.12 -3.45 0.12
CA THR A 83 17.45 -4.05 0.30
C THR A 83 17.69 -5.06 -0.81
N PHE A 84 18.84 -4.96 -1.48
CA PHE A 84 19.26 -5.94 -2.47
C PHE A 84 19.88 -7.18 -1.77
N PRO A 85 19.67 -8.42 -2.28
CA PRO A 85 18.95 -8.80 -3.50
C PRO A 85 17.43 -8.86 -3.33
N HIS A 86 16.95 -9.13 -2.12
CA HIS A 86 15.54 -9.16 -1.76
C HIS A 86 15.39 -8.61 -0.35
N GLY A 87 14.28 -7.91 -0.07
CA GLY A 87 13.93 -7.52 1.28
C GLY A 87 13.50 -6.06 1.39
N LEU A 88 12.86 -5.79 2.53
CA LEU A 88 12.45 -4.46 2.95
C LEU A 88 12.97 -4.25 4.37
N ASP A 89 13.78 -3.23 4.55
CA ASP A 89 14.20 -2.74 5.85
C ASP A 89 13.22 -1.68 6.32
N TYR A 90 12.50 -2.00 7.40
CA TYR A 90 11.52 -1.11 8.00
C TYR A 90 12.10 -0.26 9.15
N ASP A 91 13.32 -0.52 9.60
CA ASP A 91 13.93 0.15 10.74
C ASP A 91 14.85 1.30 10.28
N SER A 92 15.33 1.26 9.04
CA SER A 92 16.08 2.36 8.43
C SER A 92 15.28 3.68 8.44
N PRO A 93 15.94 4.82 8.74
CA PRO A 93 15.32 6.13 8.61
C PRO A 93 14.97 6.40 7.14
N VAL A 94 13.77 6.95 6.93
CA VAL A 94 13.27 7.30 5.61
C VAL A 94 13.33 8.81 5.41
N PRO A 95 13.88 9.32 4.29
CA PRO A 95 13.92 10.76 4.03
C PRO A 95 12.53 11.40 4.00
N ASP A 96 12.42 12.61 4.55
CA ASP A 96 11.15 13.34 4.66
C ASP A 96 10.43 13.52 3.31
N GLN A 97 11.19 13.68 2.22
CA GLN A 97 10.63 13.80 0.87
C GLN A 97 9.86 12.52 0.49
N ILE A 98 10.38 11.34 0.81
CA ILE A 98 9.74 10.06 0.52
C ILE A 98 8.51 9.88 1.41
N VAL A 99 8.61 10.23 2.70
CA VAL A 99 7.47 10.20 3.64
C VAL A 99 6.34 11.12 3.14
N LYS A 100 6.67 12.32 2.65
CA LYS A 100 5.70 13.27 2.10
C LYS A 100 4.99 12.70 0.86
N VAL A 101 5.74 12.13 -0.08
CA VAL A 101 5.16 11.50 -1.29
C VAL A 101 4.27 10.32 -0.90
N ALA A 102 4.72 9.48 0.05
CA ALA A 102 3.92 8.37 0.56
C ALA A 102 2.58 8.87 1.14
N ASN A 103 2.61 9.87 2.02
CA ASN A 103 1.38 10.44 2.59
C ASN A 103 0.45 11.04 1.53
N GLN A 104 0.99 11.69 0.49
CA GLN A 104 0.20 12.20 -0.63
C GLN A 104 -0.50 11.06 -1.38
N LYS A 105 0.21 9.97 -1.67
CA LYS A 105 -0.36 8.79 -2.35
C LYS A 105 -1.47 8.12 -1.53
N LEU A 106 -1.32 8.06 -0.22
CA LEU A 106 -2.35 7.51 0.67
C LEU A 106 -3.57 8.42 0.75
N ALA A 107 -3.40 9.74 0.74
CA ALA A 107 -4.50 10.69 0.68
C ALA A 107 -5.25 10.62 -0.66
N GLU A 108 -4.54 10.48 -1.77
CA GLU A 108 -5.12 10.24 -3.10
C GLU A 108 -5.94 8.94 -3.13
N LEU A 109 -5.39 7.85 -2.57
CA LEU A 109 -6.10 6.57 -2.47
C LEU A 109 -7.36 6.69 -1.62
N LYS A 110 -7.26 7.34 -0.45
CA LYS A 110 -8.40 7.59 0.42
C LYS A 110 -9.55 8.28 -0.33
N LYS A 111 -9.21 9.31 -1.10
CA LYS A 111 -10.18 10.06 -1.89
C LYS A 111 -10.85 9.15 -2.92
N GLN A 112 -10.08 8.38 -3.69
CA GLN A 112 -10.65 7.47 -4.68
C GLN A 112 -11.57 6.42 -4.06
N LEU A 113 -11.25 5.89 -2.89
CA LEU A 113 -12.08 4.90 -2.21
C LEU A 113 -13.34 5.49 -1.54
N SER A 114 -13.43 6.82 -1.44
CA SER A 114 -14.58 7.52 -0.83
C SER A 114 -15.50 8.18 -1.87
N GLU A 115 -15.12 8.14 -3.15
CA GLU A 115 -15.92 8.57 -4.29
C GLU A 115 -16.74 7.41 -4.85
#